data_AF-A0A8J4UPC8-F1
#
_entry.id   AF-A0A8J4UPC8-F1
#
_cell.length_a   1.000
_cell.length_b   1.000
_cell.length_c   1.000
_cell.angle_alpha   90.00
_cell.angle_beta   90.00
_cell.angle_gamma   90.00
#
_symmetry.space_group_name_H-M   'P 1'
#
loop_
_entity.id
_entity.type
_entity.pdbx_description
1 polymer ?
#
loop_
_entity_poly.entity_id
_entity_poly.type
_entity_poly.pdbx_seq_one_letter_code
_entity_poly.pdbx_strand_id
1 'polypeptide(L)'
;MSAVARFAAAGVPVSLLSRFRGALVAAVLGDCVGGEFEGAQDVPLDRVLQHLSALEDETKGDGILQYSDDTAMMRCVAHSLLTRMGFDEQDMARRFAKEYSHAPGRGYGSGVIQVLRKLASPQLSDVFQPARAQFGGRGSFGNGGAMRAAPFALAFRNAADVKRFARVGAMLTHSCSLGYNGAVLQALAVHFSLQGDLALPQKFISKLISEMDEVEKDEAARGDAKVLNLAEFPYCARLHKVKELMERNNVSIEEVISEL
;
A
#
# COMPACT_ATOMS: atom_id res chain seq x y z
N MET A 1 -27.85 19.01 4.80
CA MET A 1 -27.70 17.56 4.51
C MET A 1 -26.50 17.39 3.61
N SER A 2 -25.40 16.80 4.08
CA SER A 2 -24.17 16.67 3.28
C SER A 2 -24.38 15.74 2.08
N ALA A 3 -23.65 15.97 0.99
CA ALA A 3 -23.71 15.18 -0.23
C ALA A 3 -23.46 13.68 0.02
N VAL A 4 -22.73 13.35 1.09
CA VAL A 4 -22.43 11.98 1.54
C VAL A 4 -23.70 11.21 1.93
N ALA A 5 -24.69 11.88 2.54
CA ALA A 5 -25.95 11.25 2.95
C ALA A 5 -26.88 10.89 1.77
N ARG A 6 -26.67 11.48 0.58
CA ARG A 6 -27.48 11.17 -0.61
C ARG A 6 -27.04 9.88 -1.33
N PHE A 7 -25.80 9.43 -1.15
CA PHE A 7 -25.30 8.22 -1.81
C PHE A 7 -25.63 6.92 -1.05
N ALA A 8 -25.83 6.99 0.27
CA ALA A 8 -26.19 5.82 1.07
C ALA A 8 -27.67 5.38 0.92
N ALA A 9 -28.52 6.24 0.36
CA ALA A 9 -29.98 6.06 0.37
C ALA A 9 -30.57 5.31 -0.84
N ALA A 10 -29.76 4.89 -1.82
CA ALA A 10 -30.24 4.13 -2.97
C ALA A 10 -29.45 2.83 -3.08
N GLY A 11 -30.12 1.69 -2.88
CA GLY A 11 -29.57 0.33 -3.02
C GLY A 11 -29.17 -0.05 -4.46
N VAL A 12 -28.55 0.86 -5.20
CA VAL A 12 -27.99 0.62 -6.52
C VAL A 12 -26.67 -0.13 -6.34
N PRO A 13 -26.48 -1.30 -6.98
CA PRO A 13 -25.20 -2.00 -6.94
C PRO A 13 -24.08 -1.09 -7.44
N VAL A 14 -23.09 -0.82 -6.58
CA VAL A 14 -21.91 -0.02 -6.96
C VAL A 14 -21.17 -0.76 -8.07
N SER A 15 -21.09 -0.14 -9.26
CA SER A 15 -20.42 -0.74 -10.42
C SER A 15 -18.93 -0.99 -10.15
N LEU A 16 -18.36 -1.99 -10.82
CA LEU A 16 -16.93 -2.28 -10.70
C LEU A 16 -16.06 -1.06 -11.07
N LEU A 17 -16.48 -0.29 -12.07
CA LEU A 17 -15.82 0.96 -12.46
C LEU A 17 -15.83 1.99 -11.31
N SER A 18 -16.93 2.12 -10.58
CA SER A 18 -17.01 3.00 -9.42
C SER A 18 -16.07 2.54 -8.30
N ARG A 19 -15.98 1.22 -8.05
CA ARG A 19 -15.02 0.65 -7.08
C ARG A 19 -13.57 0.92 -7.49
N PHE A 20 -13.24 0.81 -8.78
CA PHE A 20 -11.90 1.06 -9.31
C PHE A 20 -11.50 2.53 -9.14
N ARG A 21 -12.41 3.45 -9.48
CA ARG A 21 -12.22 4.89 -9.25
C ARG A 21 -12.07 5.18 -7.76
N GLY A 22 -12.94 4.61 -6.93
CA GLY A 22 -12.91 4.78 -5.48
C GLY A 22 -11.58 4.34 -4.88
N ALA A 23 -11.05 3.18 -5.28
CA ALA A 23 -9.77 2.67 -4.77
C ALA A 23 -8.60 3.62 -5.09
N LEU A 24 -8.51 4.12 -6.33
CA LEU A 24 -7.43 5.05 -6.71
C LEU A 24 -7.59 6.43 -6.09
N VAL A 25 -8.81 6.99 -6.08
CA VAL A 25 -9.09 8.31 -5.50
C VAL A 25 -8.88 8.28 -3.99
N ALA A 26 -9.36 7.25 -3.30
CA ALA A 26 -9.18 7.12 -1.86
C ALA A 26 -7.71 6.97 -1.46
N ALA A 27 -6.90 6.28 -2.27
CA ALA A 27 -5.46 6.21 -2.05
C ALA A 27 -4.79 7.59 -2.17
N VAL A 28 -5.13 8.38 -3.19
CA VAL A 28 -4.62 9.75 -3.34
C VAL A 28 -5.11 10.67 -2.22
N LEU A 29 -6.38 10.56 -1.82
CA LEU A 29 -6.91 11.33 -0.69
C LEU A 29 -6.20 10.99 0.62
N GLY A 30 -5.96 9.70 0.87
CA GLY A 30 -5.21 9.24 2.04
C GLY A 30 -3.79 9.79 2.08
N ASP A 31 -3.08 9.76 0.95
CA ASP A 31 -1.75 10.35 0.78
C ASP A 31 -1.78 11.87 1.04
N CYS A 32 -2.59 12.62 0.29
CA CYS A 32 -2.66 14.07 0.38
C CYS A 32 -3.08 14.59 1.77
N VAL A 33 -4.11 13.98 2.37
CA VAL A 33 -4.61 14.40 3.70
C VAL A 33 -3.70 13.90 4.81
N GLY A 34 -3.20 12.67 4.70
CA GLY A 34 -2.31 12.07 5.69
C GLY A 34 -0.94 12.71 5.75
N GLY A 35 -0.43 13.22 4.62
CA GLY A 35 0.88 13.87 4.52
C GLY A 35 1.06 15.09 5.44
N GLU A 36 -0.02 15.80 5.78
CA GLU A 36 0.00 16.91 6.75
C GLU A 36 0.42 16.46 8.17
N PHE A 37 0.25 15.17 8.48
CA PHE A 37 0.52 14.61 9.80
C PHE A 37 1.74 13.70 9.82
N GLU A 38 2.47 13.58 8.72
CA GLU A 38 3.62 12.67 8.61
C GLU A 38 4.72 13.02 9.65
N GLY A 39 5.25 11.98 10.30
CA GLY A 39 6.31 12.12 11.31
C GLY A 39 5.84 12.57 12.70
N ALA A 40 4.55 12.89 12.87
CA ALA A 40 3.99 13.15 14.20
C ALA A 40 3.90 11.84 15.01
N GLN A 41 4.27 11.89 16.29
CA GLN A 41 4.15 10.73 17.19
C GLN A 41 2.69 10.48 17.58
N ASP A 42 1.97 11.55 17.93
CA ASP A 42 0.56 11.52 18.30
C ASP A 42 -0.21 12.57 17.50
N VAL A 43 -1.36 12.17 16.97
CA VAL A 43 -2.26 13.04 16.20
C VAL A 43 -3.65 12.98 16.84
N PRO A 44 -4.02 13.99 17.63
CA PRO A 44 -5.36 14.06 18.23
C PRO A 44 -6.46 14.09 17.17
N LEU A 45 -7.56 13.36 17.43
CA LEU A 45 -8.69 13.27 16.48
C LEU A 45 -9.30 14.64 16.16
N ASP A 46 -9.38 15.53 17.13
CA ASP A 46 -9.87 16.90 16.94
C ASP A 46 -9.00 17.69 15.96
N ARG A 47 -7.67 17.49 15.96
CA ARG A 47 -6.76 18.09 14.98
C ARG A 47 -7.06 17.59 13.56
N VAL A 48 -7.30 16.28 13.39
CA VAL A 48 -7.69 15.71 12.10
C VAL A 48 -9.02 16.30 11.62
N LEU A 49 -10.02 16.37 12.50
CA LEU A 49 -11.34 16.91 12.18
C LEU A 49 -11.29 18.41 11.83
N GLN A 50 -10.45 19.19 12.52
CA GLN A 50 -10.22 20.60 12.21
C GLN A 50 -9.57 20.79 10.85
N HIS A 51 -8.58 19.97 10.51
CA HIS A 51 -7.93 19.99 9.20
C HIS A 51 -8.94 19.68 8.09
N LEU A 52 -9.72 18.59 8.23
CA LEU A 52 -10.76 18.23 7.27
C LEU A 52 -11.82 19.34 7.11
N SER A 53 -12.25 19.94 8.23
CA SER A 53 -13.21 21.05 8.19
C SER A 53 -12.64 22.29 7.49
N ALA A 54 -11.32 22.52 7.60
CA ALA A 54 -10.66 23.63 6.91
C ALA A 54 -10.55 23.41 5.40
N LEU A 55 -10.41 22.16 4.94
CA LEU A 55 -10.42 21.82 3.51
C LEU A 55 -11.78 22.03 2.84
N GLU A 56 -12.87 21.93 3.61
CA GLU A 56 -14.23 22.20 3.13
C GLU A 56 -14.60 23.70 3.16
N ASP A 57 -13.79 24.51 3.85
CA ASP A 57 -14.02 25.95 4.03
C ASP A 57 -13.30 26.75 2.94
N GLU A 58 -14.03 27.13 1.91
CA GLU A 58 -13.53 27.93 0.78
C GLU A 58 -12.95 29.30 1.20
N THR A 59 -13.14 29.74 2.44
CA THR A 59 -12.57 30.99 2.97
C THR A 59 -11.15 30.83 3.52
N LYS A 60 -10.66 29.59 3.71
CA LYS A 60 -9.39 29.30 4.41
C LYS A 60 -8.18 29.04 3.52
N GLY A 61 -8.27 29.33 2.23
CA GLY A 61 -7.17 29.17 1.26
C GLY A 61 -7.67 28.53 -0.03
N ASP A 62 -6.75 28.04 -0.87
CA ASP A 62 -7.11 27.30 -2.08
C ASP A 62 -7.44 25.82 -1.83
N GLY A 63 -7.21 25.33 -0.60
CA GLY A 63 -7.45 23.94 -0.20
C GLY A 63 -6.62 22.92 -0.97
N ILE A 64 -5.52 23.35 -1.62
CA ILE A 64 -4.72 22.47 -2.48
C ILE A 64 -3.78 21.63 -1.63
N LEU A 65 -4.00 20.31 -1.64
CA LEU A 65 -3.08 19.33 -1.07
C LEU A 65 -2.21 18.70 -2.17
N GLN A 66 -0.93 18.55 -1.88
CA GLN A 66 0.02 17.88 -2.76
C GLN A 66 0.20 16.42 -2.35
N TYR A 67 0.24 15.54 -3.34
CA TYR A 67 0.53 14.13 -3.11
C TYR A 67 2.04 13.89 -2.91
N SER A 68 2.41 12.78 -2.27
CA SER A 68 3.79 12.38 -1.96
C SER A 68 4.35 11.33 -2.95
N ASP A 69 5.42 10.62 -2.57
CA ASP A 69 5.95 9.50 -3.32
C ASP A 69 4.97 8.32 -3.40
N ASP A 70 4.03 8.19 -2.46
CA ASP A 70 2.95 7.21 -2.47
C ASP A 70 2.19 7.23 -3.80
N THR A 71 1.55 8.38 -4.10
CA THR A 71 0.80 8.57 -5.34
C THR A 71 1.72 8.61 -6.56
N ALA A 72 2.90 9.23 -6.47
CA ALA A 72 3.84 9.31 -7.60
C ALA A 72 4.21 7.90 -8.11
N MET A 73 4.55 7.01 -7.18
CA MET A 73 4.92 5.63 -7.48
C MET A 73 3.71 4.78 -7.86
N MET A 74 2.56 4.96 -7.21
CA MET A 74 1.31 4.28 -7.61
C MET A 74 0.92 4.61 -9.06
N ARG A 75 1.05 5.87 -9.48
CA ARG A 75 0.82 6.30 -10.87
C ARG A 75 1.76 5.59 -11.84
N CYS A 76 3.03 5.39 -11.47
CA CYS A 76 3.98 4.64 -12.28
C CYS A 76 3.55 3.18 -12.47
N VAL A 77 3.11 2.51 -11.38
CA VAL A 77 2.61 1.13 -11.46
C VAL A 77 1.39 1.06 -12.39
N ALA A 78 0.38 1.91 -12.17
CA ALA A 78 -0.83 1.93 -12.98
C ALA A 78 -0.53 2.20 -14.46
N HIS A 79 0.35 3.18 -14.74
CA HIS A 79 0.72 3.53 -16.11
C HIS A 79 1.50 2.40 -16.79
N SER A 80 2.43 1.73 -16.09
CA SER A 80 3.14 0.57 -16.64
C SER A 80 2.17 -0.56 -17.02
N LEU A 81 1.28 -0.94 -16.10
CA LEU A 81 0.30 -2.00 -16.31
C LEU A 81 -0.62 -1.70 -17.51
N LEU A 82 -1.05 -0.45 -17.66
CA LEU A 82 -1.88 -0.01 -18.78
C LEU A 82 -1.13 0.03 -20.12
N THR A 83 0.10 0.55 -20.14
CA THR A 83 0.88 0.63 -21.39
C THR A 83 1.31 -0.75 -21.89
N ARG A 84 1.65 -1.64 -20.97
CA ARG A 84 2.16 -2.98 -21.30
C ARG A 84 1.06 -4.03 -21.39
N MET A 85 -0.18 -3.68 -21.03
CA MET A 85 -1.33 -4.57 -20.98
C MET A 85 -1.04 -5.83 -20.13
N GLY A 86 -0.29 -5.64 -19.05
CA GLY A 86 0.29 -6.71 -18.24
C GLY A 86 1.45 -6.20 -17.39
N PHE A 87 2.15 -7.12 -16.73
CA PHE A 87 3.34 -6.78 -15.93
C PHE A 87 4.61 -6.85 -16.77
N ASP A 88 5.43 -5.80 -16.71
CA ASP A 88 6.75 -5.72 -17.31
C ASP A 88 7.68 -5.00 -16.32
N GLU A 89 8.58 -5.75 -15.70
CA GLU A 89 9.48 -5.26 -14.66
C GLU A 89 10.42 -4.17 -15.16
N GLN A 90 10.83 -4.24 -16.43
CA GLN A 90 11.78 -3.30 -17.04
C GLN A 90 11.10 -1.96 -17.29
N ASP A 91 9.89 -1.98 -17.85
CA ASP A 91 9.09 -0.77 -18.05
C ASP A 91 8.73 -0.10 -16.71
N MET A 92 8.30 -0.89 -15.73
CA MET A 92 7.94 -0.36 -14.40
C MET A 92 9.15 0.26 -13.69
N ALA A 93 10.30 -0.42 -13.70
CA ALA A 93 11.54 0.08 -13.10
C ALA A 93 12.02 1.40 -13.72
N ARG A 94 11.98 1.50 -15.06
CA ARG A 94 12.33 2.74 -15.78
C ARG A 94 11.39 3.89 -15.45
N ARG A 95 10.09 3.61 -15.28
CA ARG A 95 9.11 4.61 -14.87
C ARG A 95 9.38 5.13 -13.46
N PHE A 96 9.71 4.26 -12.51
CA PHE A 96 10.12 4.68 -11.17
C PHE A 96 11.35 5.60 -11.20
N ALA A 97 12.38 5.22 -11.96
CA ALA A 97 13.58 6.04 -12.11
C ALA A 97 13.31 7.40 -12.75
N LYS A 98 12.46 7.42 -13.79
CA LYS A 98 12.05 8.63 -14.51
C LYS A 98 11.22 9.57 -13.62
N GLU A 99 10.26 9.03 -12.88
CA GLU A 99 9.42 9.82 -11.96
C GLU A 99 10.27 10.46 -10.87
N TYR A 100 11.17 9.70 -10.24
CA TYR A 100 12.10 10.23 -9.24
C TYR A 100 13.01 11.33 -9.81
N SER A 101 13.52 11.12 -11.03
CA SER A 101 14.38 12.11 -11.70
C SER A 101 13.63 13.40 -12.05
N HIS A 102 12.33 13.31 -12.35
CA HIS A 102 11.47 14.45 -12.65
C HIS A 102 11.04 15.22 -11.41
N ALA A 103 10.68 14.52 -10.32
CA ALA A 103 10.16 15.12 -9.10
C ALA A 103 10.81 14.49 -7.84
N PRO A 104 12.11 14.72 -7.59
CA PRO A 104 12.84 14.07 -6.50
C PRO A 104 12.40 14.51 -5.09
N GLY A 105 11.73 15.67 -4.98
CA GLY A 105 11.28 16.27 -3.72
C GLY A 105 9.91 15.80 -3.23
N ARG A 106 9.46 14.60 -3.61
CA ARG A 106 8.13 14.07 -3.26
C ARG A 106 8.04 13.34 -1.92
N GLY A 107 9.12 13.22 -1.16
CA GLY A 107 9.12 12.52 0.14
C GLY A 107 9.79 11.14 0.15
N TYR A 108 10.39 10.71 -0.97
CA TYR A 108 11.03 9.39 -1.08
C TYR A 108 11.97 9.06 0.08
N GLY A 109 11.78 7.88 0.68
CA GLY A 109 12.67 7.35 1.71
C GLY A 109 14.14 7.31 1.29
N SER A 110 15.04 7.66 2.21
CA SER A 110 16.48 7.79 1.94
C SER A 110 17.12 6.52 1.33
N GLY A 111 16.68 5.33 1.76
CA GLY A 111 17.14 4.07 1.22
C GLY A 111 16.73 3.85 -0.24
N VAL A 112 15.49 4.15 -0.60
CA VAL A 112 14.95 3.87 -1.94
C VAL A 112 15.53 4.80 -3.01
N ILE A 113 15.94 6.02 -2.64
CA ILE A 113 16.60 6.97 -3.55
C ILE A 113 17.79 6.35 -4.28
N GLN A 114 18.63 5.56 -3.58
CA GLN A 114 19.78 4.91 -4.21
C GLN A 114 19.37 3.86 -5.25
N VAL A 115 18.25 3.16 -5.01
CA VAL A 115 17.69 2.21 -5.97
C VAL A 115 17.18 2.94 -7.20
N LEU A 116 16.39 3.99 -7.02
CA LEU A 116 15.79 4.76 -8.11
C LEU A 116 16.86 5.38 -9.03
N ARG A 117 17.96 5.87 -8.45
CA ARG A 117 19.12 6.35 -9.22
C ARG A 117 19.80 5.24 -10.02
N LYS A 118 19.96 4.04 -9.44
CA LYS A 118 20.56 2.89 -10.14
C LYS A 118 19.66 2.37 -11.26
N LEU A 119 18.34 2.36 -11.06
CA LEU A 119 17.35 2.00 -12.08
C LEU A 119 17.37 2.93 -13.30
N ALA A 120 17.90 4.14 -13.17
CA ALA A 120 18.08 5.06 -14.29
C ALA A 120 19.25 4.68 -15.22
N SER A 121 20.14 3.76 -14.78
CA SER A 121 21.30 3.36 -15.58
C SER A 121 20.85 2.55 -16.80
N PRO A 122 21.19 2.97 -18.03
CA PRO A 122 20.86 2.21 -19.24
C PRO A 122 21.65 0.90 -19.36
N GLN A 123 22.70 0.71 -18.57
CA GLN A 123 23.50 -0.51 -18.52
C GLN A 123 22.95 -1.55 -17.53
N LEU A 124 21.94 -1.21 -16.73
CA LEU A 124 21.35 -2.13 -15.78
C LEU A 124 20.46 -3.15 -16.51
N SER A 125 20.91 -4.40 -16.56
CA SER A 125 20.13 -5.52 -17.11
C SER A 125 19.18 -6.14 -16.08
N ASP A 126 19.65 -6.31 -14.84
CA ASP A 126 18.88 -6.85 -13.73
C ASP A 126 18.29 -5.72 -12.87
N VAL A 127 17.03 -5.38 -13.12
CA VAL A 127 16.30 -4.32 -12.41
C VAL A 127 16.00 -4.63 -10.94
N PHE A 128 16.16 -5.88 -10.50
CA PHE A 128 15.98 -6.24 -9.10
C PHE A 128 17.28 -6.14 -8.29
N GLN A 129 18.44 -6.13 -8.97
CA GLN A 129 19.75 -6.06 -8.32
C GLN A 129 19.90 -4.86 -7.37
N PRO A 130 19.48 -3.62 -7.73
CA PRO A 130 19.65 -2.49 -6.84
C PRO A 130 18.91 -2.65 -5.51
N ALA A 131 17.69 -3.21 -5.53
CA ALA A 131 16.91 -3.48 -4.34
C ALA A 131 17.58 -4.55 -3.48
N ARG A 132 18.05 -5.65 -4.08
CA ARG A 132 18.79 -6.71 -3.36
C ARG A 132 20.07 -6.19 -2.69
N ALA A 133 20.72 -5.18 -3.27
CA ALA A 133 21.94 -4.60 -2.69
C ALA A 133 21.70 -3.70 -1.47
N GLN A 134 20.46 -3.31 -1.17
CA GLN A 134 20.17 -2.45 -0.02
C GLN A 134 20.42 -3.17 1.33
N PHE A 135 20.73 -2.39 2.36
CA PHE A 135 20.88 -2.85 3.75
C PHE A 135 21.84 -4.05 3.90
N GLY A 136 22.97 -3.99 3.21
CA GLY A 136 23.99 -5.05 3.27
C GLY A 136 23.54 -6.36 2.63
N GLY A 137 22.65 -6.31 1.63
CA GLY A 137 22.12 -7.51 0.97
C GLY A 137 20.77 -7.99 1.50
N ARG A 138 20.28 -7.39 2.60
CA ARG A 138 19.03 -7.80 3.26
C ARG A 138 17.78 -7.27 2.58
N GLY A 139 17.88 -6.15 1.85
CA GLY A 139 16.73 -5.48 1.27
C GLY A 139 15.91 -4.64 2.25
N SER A 140 15.11 -3.71 1.72
CA SER A 140 14.19 -2.89 2.51
C SER A 140 12.98 -3.71 2.97
N PHE A 141 12.65 -3.63 4.26
CA PHE A 141 11.37 -4.09 4.82
C PHE A 141 10.31 -2.97 4.91
N GLY A 142 10.60 -1.77 4.39
CA GLY A 142 9.68 -0.64 4.42
C GLY A 142 8.35 -0.90 3.70
N ASN A 143 7.36 -0.04 3.95
CA ASN A 143 6.03 -0.14 3.36
C ASN A 143 5.96 0.33 1.89
N GLY A 144 7.08 0.77 1.31
CA GLY A 144 7.04 1.48 0.03
C GLY A 144 6.59 0.61 -1.16
N GLY A 145 6.73 -0.72 -1.05
CA GLY A 145 6.11 -1.65 -1.99
C GLY A 145 4.57 -1.67 -1.87
N ALA A 146 4.06 -1.57 -0.65
CA ALA A 146 2.64 -1.65 -0.33
C ALA A 146 1.87 -0.38 -0.66
N MET A 147 2.45 0.80 -0.39
CA MET A 147 1.82 2.11 -0.67
C MET A 147 1.35 2.26 -2.12
N ARG A 148 2.00 1.53 -3.05
CA ARG A 148 1.75 1.56 -4.49
C ARG A 148 1.12 0.29 -5.06
N ALA A 149 0.60 -0.61 -4.22
CA ALA A 149 0.19 -1.96 -4.63
C ALA A 149 -1.24 -2.05 -5.20
N ALA A 150 -2.10 -1.06 -4.95
CA ALA A 150 -3.51 -1.08 -5.37
C ALA A 150 -3.71 -1.36 -6.89
N PRO A 151 -2.91 -0.82 -7.83
CA PRO A 151 -3.09 -1.09 -9.25
C PRO A 151 -2.96 -2.57 -9.64
N PHE A 152 -2.20 -3.39 -8.91
CA PHE A 152 -2.12 -4.83 -9.18
C PHE A 152 -3.48 -5.51 -8.96
N ALA A 153 -4.20 -5.14 -7.91
CA ALA A 153 -5.54 -5.67 -7.62
C ALA A 153 -6.59 -5.25 -8.66
N LEU A 154 -6.40 -4.09 -9.28
CA LEU A 154 -7.27 -3.56 -10.34
C LEU A 154 -7.00 -4.21 -11.69
N ALA A 155 -5.73 -4.53 -11.99
CA ALA A 155 -5.31 -5.08 -13.27
C ALA A 155 -5.54 -6.60 -13.38
N PHE A 156 -5.41 -7.34 -12.28
CA PHE A 156 -5.43 -8.81 -12.29
C PHE A 156 -6.71 -9.37 -11.65
N ARG A 157 -7.33 -10.35 -12.34
CA ARG A 157 -8.65 -10.88 -11.97
C ARG A 157 -8.63 -11.93 -10.86
N ASN A 158 -7.54 -12.68 -10.72
CA ASN A 158 -7.43 -13.77 -9.76
C ASN A 158 -6.37 -13.42 -8.69
N ALA A 159 -6.57 -13.95 -7.47
CA ALA A 159 -5.68 -13.66 -6.35
C ALA A 159 -4.25 -14.17 -6.59
N ALA A 160 -4.05 -15.24 -7.35
CA ALA A 160 -2.72 -15.78 -7.64
C ALA A 160 -1.85 -14.79 -8.42
N ASP A 161 -2.40 -14.17 -9.48
CA ASP A 161 -1.73 -13.13 -10.26
C ASP A 161 -1.54 -11.86 -9.44
N VAL A 162 -2.51 -11.47 -8.62
CA VAL A 162 -2.37 -10.33 -7.69
C VAL A 162 -1.17 -10.55 -6.75
N LYS A 163 -1.09 -11.72 -6.10
CA LYS A 163 0.05 -12.08 -5.24
C LYS A 163 1.37 -12.06 -5.99
N ARG A 164 1.41 -12.72 -7.16
CA ARG A 164 2.62 -12.81 -7.99
C ARG A 164 3.13 -11.43 -8.39
N PHE A 165 2.28 -10.61 -8.99
CA PHE A 165 2.69 -9.33 -9.58
C PHE A 165 2.88 -8.23 -8.54
N ALA A 166 2.11 -8.23 -7.44
CA ALA A 166 2.40 -7.35 -6.31
C ALA A 166 3.77 -7.66 -5.68
N ARG A 167 4.11 -8.95 -5.51
CA ARG A 167 5.42 -9.38 -5.01
C ARG A 167 6.54 -8.89 -5.93
N VAL A 168 6.52 -9.25 -7.21
CA VAL A 168 7.62 -8.86 -8.13
C VAL A 168 7.68 -7.35 -8.35
N GLY A 169 6.53 -6.64 -8.38
CA GLY A 169 6.50 -5.18 -8.46
C GLY A 169 7.07 -4.48 -7.22
N ALA A 170 6.88 -5.07 -6.03
CA ALA A 170 7.51 -4.59 -4.80
C ALA A 170 9.02 -4.84 -4.79
N MET A 171 9.46 -6.02 -5.25
CA MET A 171 10.88 -6.42 -5.32
C MET A 171 11.77 -5.49 -6.15
N LEU A 172 11.20 -4.66 -7.02
CA LEU A 172 11.93 -3.59 -7.73
C LEU A 172 12.58 -2.58 -6.77
N THR A 173 12.05 -2.43 -5.55
CA THR A 173 12.66 -1.56 -4.52
C THR A 173 12.74 -2.17 -3.12
N HIS A 174 11.97 -3.23 -2.83
CA HIS A 174 11.88 -3.88 -1.52
C HIS A 174 12.09 -5.39 -1.70
N SER A 175 13.35 -5.82 -1.56
CA SER A 175 13.76 -7.22 -1.75
C SER A 175 13.70 -8.07 -0.48
N CYS A 176 13.47 -7.47 0.68
CA CYS A 176 13.18 -8.21 1.91
C CYS A 176 11.72 -8.69 1.87
N SER A 177 11.48 -9.92 2.33
CA SER A 177 10.15 -10.52 2.36
C SER A 177 9.14 -9.76 3.19
N LEU A 178 9.57 -9.10 4.26
CA LEU A 178 8.69 -8.22 5.01
C LEU A 178 8.18 -7.09 4.10
N GLY A 179 9.05 -6.45 3.32
CA GLY A 179 8.64 -5.40 2.40
C GLY A 179 7.69 -5.89 1.30
N TYR A 180 8.03 -6.98 0.60
CA TYR A 180 7.20 -7.45 -0.51
C TYR A 180 5.96 -8.24 -0.07
N ASN A 181 5.96 -8.92 1.07
CA ASN A 181 4.76 -9.59 1.59
C ASN A 181 3.75 -8.58 2.14
N GLY A 182 4.20 -7.44 2.69
CA GLY A 182 3.31 -6.32 2.99
C GLY A 182 2.62 -5.77 1.74
N ALA A 183 3.33 -5.71 0.61
CA ALA A 183 2.72 -5.31 -0.67
C ALA A 183 1.72 -6.33 -1.19
N VAL A 184 1.99 -7.63 -1.01
CA VAL A 184 1.04 -8.71 -1.32
C VAL A 184 -0.21 -8.61 -0.46
N LEU A 185 -0.06 -8.44 0.86
CA LEU A 185 -1.18 -8.26 1.78
C LEU A 185 -2.06 -7.08 1.37
N GLN A 186 -1.45 -5.92 1.09
CA GLN A 186 -2.19 -4.72 0.67
C GLN A 186 -2.92 -4.95 -0.65
N ALA A 187 -2.28 -5.57 -1.64
CA ALA A 187 -2.92 -5.88 -2.91
C ALA A 187 -4.10 -6.87 -2.75
N LEU A 188 -3.97 -7.88 -1.90
CA LEU A 188 -5.04 -8.82 -1.58
C LEU A 188 -6.21 -8.14 -0.86
N ALA A 189 -5.92 -7.24 0.09
CA ALA A 189 -6.94 -6.46 0.80
C ALA A 189 -7.77 -5.62 -0.19
N VAL A 190 -7.12 -4.94 -1.13
CA VAL A 190 -7.82 -4.22 -2.20
C VAL A 190 -8.62 -5.20 -3.08
N HIS A 191 -8.02 -6.31 -3.50
CA HIS A 191 -8.65 -7.30 -4.37
C HIS A 191 -9.95 -7.87 -3.79
N PHE A 192 -9.95 -8.26 -2.51
CA PHE A 192 -11.14 -8.76 -1.84
C PHE A 192 -12.16 -7.66 -1.54
N SER A 193 -11.71 -6.43 -1.27
CA SER A 193 -12.62 -5.28 -1.12
C SER A 193 -13.39 -4.98 -2.42
N LEU A 194 -12.74 -5.13 -3.58
CA LEU A 194 -13.39 -4.98 -4.90
C LEU A 194 -14.48 -6.04 -5.14
N GLN A 195 -14.35 -7.22 -4.54
CA GLN A 195 -15.35 -8.30 -4.60
C GLN A 195 -16.52 -8.11 -3.62
N GLY A 196 -16.45 -7.08 -2.76
CA GLY A 196 -17.48 -6.80 -1.76
C GLY A 196 -17.29 -7.57 -0.44
N ASP A 197 -16.15 -8.22 -0.23
CA ASP A 197 -15.91 -9.05 0.96
C ASP A 197 -15.94 -8.22 2.26
N LEU A 198 -15.71 -6.91 2.20
CA LEU A 198 -15.87 -5.99 3.34
C LEU A 198 -17.29 -5.96 3.93
N ALA A 199 -18.31 -6.43 3.20
CA ALA A 199 -19.66 -6.59 3.76
C ALA A 199 -19.70 -7.62 4.92
N LEU A 200 -18.71 -8.50 5.00
CA LEU A 200 -18.52 -9.46 6.09
C LEU A 200 -17.09 -9.34 6.62
N PRO A 201 -16.78 -8.33 7.47
CA PRO A 201 -15.42 -8.02 7.91
C PRO A 201 -14.66 -9.22 8.51
N GLN A 202 -15.37 -10.08 9.26
CA GLN A 202 -14.79 -11.30 9.83
C GLN A 202 -14.36 -12.33 8.77
N LYS A 203 -15.13 -12.44 7.68
CA LYS A 203 -14.80 -13.30 6.53
C LYS A 203 -13.64 -12.69 5.74
N PHE A 204 -13.65 -11.36 5.55
CA PHE A 204 -12.56 -10.64 4.89
C PHE A 204 -11.22 -10.89 5.59
N ILE A 205 -11.16 -10.69 6.91
CA ILE A 205 -9.91 -10.86 7.64
C ILE A 205 -9.44 -12.32 7.70
N SER A 206 -10.38 -13.26 7.84
CA SER A 206 -10.06 -14.70 7.81
C SER A 206 -9.52 -15.14 6.45
N LYS A 207 -10.02 -14.56 5.35
CA LYS A 207 -9.50 -14.80 3.99
C LYS A 207 -8.10 -14.25 3.81
N LEU A 208 -7.81 -13.05 4.34
CA LEU A 208 -6.45 -12.49 4.34
C LEU A 208 -5.47 -13.36 5.14
N ILE A 209 -5.87 -13.82 6.34
CA ILE A 209 -5.06 -14.75 7.14
C ILE A 209 -4.73 -16.01 6.34
N SER A 210 -5.73 -16.63 5.71
CA SER A 210 -5.52 -17.85 4.92
C SER A 210 -4.57 -17.63 3.73
N GLU A 211 -4.66 -16.49 3.04
CA GLU A 211 -3.75 -16.19 1.93
C GLU A 211 -2.34 -15.86 2.41
N MET A 212 -2.22 -15.16 3.55
CA MET A 212 -0.93 -14.79 4.12
C MET A 212 -0.20 -15.98 4.74
N ASP A 213 -0.92 -16.95 5.30
CA ASP A 213 -0.34 -18.20 5.82
C ASP A 213 0.44 -18.93 4.70
N GLU A 214 -0.15 -19.04 3.50
CA GLU A 214 0.52 -19.61 2.34
C GLU A 214 1.70 -18.75 1.83
N VAL A 215 1.60 -17.42 1.96
CA VAL A 215 2.64 -16.49 1.54
C VAL A 215 3.85 -16.50 2.49
N GLU A 216 3.63 -16.65 3.79
CA GLU A 216 4.67 -16.59 4.83
C GLU A 216 5.33 -17.95 5.10
N LYS A 217 4.78 -19.06 4.60
CA LYS A 217 5.42 -20.39 4.62
C LYS A 217 6.74 -20.47 3.85
N ASP A 218 6.97 -19.55 2.92
CA ASP A 218 8.21 -19.45 2.15
C ASP A 218 9.44 -19.38 3.06
N GLU A 219 10.50 -20.12 2.73
CA GLU A 219 11.69 -20.23 3.57
C GLU A 219 12.43 -18.89 3.71
N ALA A 220 12.49 -18.09 2.65
CA ALA A 220 13.12 -16.76 2.71
C ALA A 220 12.30 -15.82 3.60
N ALA A 221 10.97 -15.92 3.57
CA ALA A 221 10.09 -15.15 4.45
C ALA A 221 10.37 -15.41 5.94
N ARG A 222 10.46 -16.70 6.31
CA ARG A 222 10.80 -17.09 7.69
C ARG A 222 12.21 -16.69 8.09
N GLY A 223 13.16 -16.79 7.16
CA GLY A 223 14.54 -16.34 7.36
C GLY A 223 14.61 -14.86 7.73
N ASP A 224 14.00 -13.98 6.93
CA ASP A 224 14.01 -12.54 7.17
C ASP A 224 13.32 -12.16 8.49
N ALA A 225 12.17 -12.77 8.79
CA ALA A 225 11.45 -12.54 10.04
C ALA A 225 12.30 -12.91 11.27
N LYS A 226 12.98 -14.07 11.21
CA LYS A 226 13.90 -14.52 12.27
C LYS A 226 15.06 -13.56 12.48
N VAL A 227 15.65 -13.01 11.42
CA VAL A 227 16.78 -12.07 11.54
C VAL A 227 16.35 -10.76 12.23
N LEU A 228 15.07 -10.38 12.15
CA LEU A 228 14.51 -9.23 12.90
C LEU A 228 13.87 -9.62 14.24
N ASN A 229 14.02 -10.87 14.69
CA ASN A 229 13.41 -11.36 15.93
C ASN A 229 11.88 -11.15 15.98
N LEU A 230 11.22 -11.34 14.83
CA LEU A 230 9.77 -11.29 14.70
C LEU A 230 9.17 -12.70 14.85
N ALA A 231 7.84 -12.77 14.99
CA ALA A 231 7.10 -14.03 14.86
C ALA A 231 7.40 -14.71 13.51
N GLU A 232 7.26 -16.03 13.44
CA GLU A 232 7.51 -16.79 12.20
C GLU A 232 6.65 -16.29 11.02
N PHE A 233 5.38 -15.99 11.30
CA PHE A 233 4.41 -15.41 10.35
C PHE A 233 3.95 -14.03 10.85
N PRO A 234 4.75 -12.97 10.66
CA PRO A 234 4.51 -11.66 11.28
C PRO A 234 3.24 -10.95 10.79
N TYR A 235 2.82 -11.17 9.54
CA TYR A 235 1.56 -10.62 9.03
C TYR A 235 0.36 -11.41 9.56
N CYS A 236 0.41 -12.75 9.56
CA CYS A 236 -0.66 -13.57 10.14
C CYS A 236 -0.84 -13.25 11.63
N ALA A 237 0.24 -13.12 12.40
CA ALA A 237 0.18 -12.77 13.81
C ALA A 237 -0.60 -11.46 14.06
N ARG A 238 -0.31 -10.41 13.26
CA ARG A 238 -1.03 -9.12 13.34
C ARG A 238 -2.47 -9.24 12.89
N LEU A 239 -2.75 -9.95 11.79
CA LEU A 239 -4.12 -10.15 11.30
C LEU A 239 -4.99 -10.91 12.32
N HIS A 240 -4.42 -11.88 13.03
CA HIS A 240 -5.08 -12.55 14.14
C HIS A 240 -5.39 -11.59 15.29
N LYS A 241 -4.46 -10.69 15.63
CA LYS A 241 -4.72 -9.65 16.64
C LYS A 241 -5.83 -8.69 16.21
N VAL A 242 -5.82 -8.21 14.97
CA VAL A 242 -6.91 -7.37 14.45
C VAL A 242 -8.24 -8.12 14.51
N LYS A 243 -8.27 -9.41 14.16
CA LYS A 243 -9.47 -10.24 14.25
C LYS A 243 -9.99 -10.33 15.69
N GLU A 244 -9.11 -10.57 16.66
CA GLU A 244 -9.46 -10.61 18.09
C GLU A 244 -10.06 -9.27 18.56
N LEU A 245 -9.42 -8.15 18.19
CA LEU A 245 -9.92 -6.81 18.54
C LEU A 245 -11.31 -6.54 17.94
N MET A 246 -11.58 -7.00 16.72
CA MET A 246 -12.88 -6.86 16.06
C MET A 246 -14.01 -7.69 16.69
N GLU A 247 -13.68 -8.73 17.48
CA GLU A 247 -14.68 -9.57 18.17
C GLU A 247 -15.12 -8.97 19.52
N ARG A 248 -14.43 -7.93 20.00
CA ARG A 248 -14.66 -7.33 21.31
C ARG A 248 -15.65 -6.17 21.23
N ASN A 249 -16.52 -6.09 22.23
CA ASN A 249 -17.51 -5.02 22.34
C ASN A 249 -16.92 -3.66 22.76
N ASN A 250 -15.74 -3.67 23.39
CA ASN A 250 -15.04 -2.47 23.80
C ASN A 250 -13.52 -2.68 23.70
N VAL A 251 -12.84 -1.77 23.02
CA VAL A 251 -11.38 -1.75 22.80
C VAL A 251 -10.93 -0.30 22.94
N SER A 252 -9.93 -0.04 23.78
CA SER A 252 -9.41 1.32 23.95
C SER A 252 -8.39 1.67 22.87
N ILE A 253 -8.14 2.96 22.66
CA ILE A 253 -7.15 3.43 21.67
C ILE A 253 -5.74 2.95 22.06
N GLU A 254 -5.41 3.01 23.35
CA GLU A 254 -4.12 2.58 23.90
C GLU A 254 -3.89 1.09 23.67
N GLU A 255 -4.96 0.29 23.76
CA GLU A 255 -4.89 -1.13 23.48
C GLU A 255 -4.63 -1.41 22.00
N VAL A 256 -5.32 -0.71 21.08
CA VAL A 256 -5.05 -0.81 19.64
C VAL A 256 -3.60 -0.43 19.33
N ILE A 257 -3.10 0.66 19.91
CA ILE A 257 -1.73 1.16 19.68
C ILE A 257 -0.67 0.20 20.23
N SER A 258 -0.92 -0.41 21.39
CA SER A 258 0.07 -1.31 22.01
C SER A 258 0.14 -2.70 21.38
N GLU A 259 -0.93 -3.13 20.72
CA GLU A 259 -1.08 -4.50 20.19
C GLU A 259 -0.84 -4.62 18.67
N LEU A 260 -0.85 -3.52 17.90
CA LEU A 260 -0.69 -3.51 16.43
C LEU A 260 0.57 -2.78 15.97
#